data_AF-A0A4U0XL57-F1
#
_entry.id   AF-A0A4U0XL57-F1
#
_cell.length_a   1.000
_cell.length_b   1.000
_cell.length_c   1.000
_cell.angle_alpha   90.00
_cell.angle_beta   90.00
_cell.angle_gamma   90.00
#
_symmetry.space_group_name_H-M   'P 1'
#
loop_
_entity.id
_entity.type
_entity.pdbx_description
1 polymer ?
#
loop_
_entity_poly.entity_id
_entity_poly.type
_entity_poly.pdbx_seq_one_letter_code
_entity_poly.pdbx_strand_id
1 'polypeptide(L)'
;MSTSNIPIENTNIKTAPGVELDSAQKTIVGSVLDLFAGRPSLEKLSLWSDEGVFEDPITVARGRKQFEAQWYGLQSAFSEIERLHHQVTSAGNPISMELKTRYVVKGIGKEQTISSIVNIFVDGQGKIQKVEDKWDGKLPESGIANVSLTSPYTWYRYAEGWAFWSWSLAFRRLNAVTVPKIIGVPKNKEEDKQRGN
;
A
#
# COMPACT_ATOMS: atom_id res chain seq x y z
N MET A 1 24.86 8.20 1.46
CA MET A 1 23.80 9.19 1.69
C MET A 1 23.21 8.93 3.07
N SER A 2 23.17 9.93 3.95
CA SER A 2 22.71 9.79 5.33
C SER A 2 21.19 9.57 5.36
N THR A 3 20.75 8.38 5.73
CA THR A 3 19.34 8.00 6.01
C THR A 3 18.81 8.62 7.33
N SER A 4 19.58 9.50 7.95
CA SER A 4 19.49 9.85 9.37
C SER A 4 18.36 10.81 9.78
N ASN A 5 17.44 11.19 8.90
CA ASN A 5 16.43 12.22 9.22
C ASN A 5 15.04 12.00 8.61
N ILE A 6 14.73 10.80 8.12
CA ILE A 6 13.37 10.51 7.63
C ILE A 6 12.47 10.21 8.85
N PRO A 7 11.35 10.92 9.03
CA PRO A 7 10.47 10.73 10.17
C PRO A 7 9.65 9.44 10.01
N ILE A 8 10.27 8.31 10.38
CA ILE A 8 9.61 7.01 10.42
C ILE A 8 8.83 6.88 11.72
N GLU A 9 7.53 6.64 11.63
CA GLU A 9 6.66 6.52 12.79
C GLU A 9 6.62 5.07 13.29
N ASN A 10 6.64 4.11 12.37
CA ASN A 10 6.66 2.69 12.68
C ASN A 10 8.08 2.17 12.97
N THR A 11 8.55 2.42 14.19
CA THR A 11 9.89 2.00 14.66
C THR A 11 9.90 0.63 15.36
N ASN A 12 8.75 0.18 15.90
CA ASN A 12 8.63 -1.13 16.55
C ASN A 12 8.27 -2.23 15.54
N ILE A 13 9.27 -2.70 14.79
CA ILE A 13 9.12 -3.72 13.76
C ILE A 13 9.21 -5.11 14.39
N LYS A 14 8.15 -5.92 14.23
CA LYS A 14 8.13 -7.31 14.68
C LYS A 14 8.77 -8.19 13.60
N THR A 15 9.65 -9.09 14.01
CA THR A 15 10.28 -10.08 13.12
C THR A 15 9.93 -11.50 13.54
N ALA A 16 10.00 -12.44 12.61
CA ALA A 16 9.93 -13.86 12.91
C ALA A 16 11.23 -14.35 13.60
N PRO A 17 11.20 -15.48 14.32
CA PRO A 17 12.42 -16.05 14.92
C PRO A 17 13.53 -16.25 13.88
N GLY A 18 14.74 -15.78 14.19
CA GLY A 18 15.90 -15.86 13.28
C GLY A 18 15.93 -14.82 12.16
N VAL A 19 14.96 -13.91 12.10
CA VAL A 19 14.95 -12.79 11.15
C VAL A 19 15.44 -11.53 11.85
N GLU A 20 16.55 -11.00 11.37
CA GLU A 20 17.15 -9.74 11.85
C GLU A 20 17.23 -8.75 10.69
N LEU A 21 16.83 -7.50 10.96
CA LEU A 21 16.92 -6.40 10.01
C LEU A 21 18.06 -5.46 10.39
N ASP A 22 18.87 -5.09 9.42
CA ASP A 22 19.82 -4.00 9.60
C ASP A 22 19.11 -2.64 9.70
N SER A 23 19.87 -1.58 10.00
CA SER A 23 19.31 -0.24 10.18
C SER A 23 18.64 0.32 8.92
N ALA A 24 19.19 0.05 7.72
CA ALA A 24 18.61 0.52 6.47
C ALA A 24 17.31 -0.23 6.15
N GLN A 25 17.28 -1.55 6.36
CA GLN A 25 16.10 -2.38 6.22
C GLN A 25 15.00 -1.97 7.20
N LYS A 26 15.34 -1.62 8.46
CA LYS A 26 14.37 -1.07 9.43
C LYS A 26 13.76 0.25 8.94
N THR A 27 14.56 1.15 8.39
CA THR A 27 14.06 2.41 7.80
C THR A 27 13.11 2.14 6.63
N ILE A 28 13.48 1.22 5.72
CA ILE A 28 12.66 0.85 4.56
C ILE A 28 11.34 0.22 5.00
N VAL A 29 11.39 -0.79 5.87
CA VAL A 29 10.20 -1.50 6.37
C VAL A 29 9.29 -0.55 7.14
N GLY A 30 9.85 0.27 8.04
CA GLY A 30 9.09 1.27 8.79
C GLY A 30 8.41 2.27 7.86
N SER A 31 9.12 2.75 6.83
CA SER A 31 8.53 3.64 5.82
C SER A 31 7.38 2.96 5.08
N VAL A 32 7.53 1.72 4.63
CA VAL A 32 6.46 1.00 3.94
C VAL A 32 5.25 0.78 4.86
N LEU A 33 5.49 0.47 6.14
CA LEU A 33 4.42 0.36 7.13
C LEU A 33 3.68 1.69 7.36
N ASP A 34 4.38 2.83 7.35
CA ASP A 34 3.77 4.17 7.41
C ASP A 34 2.89 4.44 6.17
N LEU A 35 3.38 4.05 4.98
CA LEU A 35 2.62 4.18 3.73
C LEU A 35 1.32 3.36 3.76
N PHE A 36 1.38 2.10 4.19
CA PHE A 36 0.18 1.27 4.36
C PHE A 36 -0.77 1.77 5.45
N ALA A 37 -0.27 2.53 6.42
CA ALA A 37 -1.09 3.19 7.45
C ALA A 37 -1.71 4.53 6.97
N GLY A 38 -1.56 4.88 5.69
CA GLY A 38 -2.06 6.13 5.13
C GLY A 38 -1.32 7.37 5.63
N ARG A 39 -0.02 7.23 5.95
CA ARG A 39 0.85 8.33 6.40
C ARG A 39 1.98 8.59 5.39
N PRO A 40 1.65 8.86 4.10
CA PRO A 40 2.66 9.19 3.10
C PRO A 40 3.38 10.48 3.46
N SER A 41 4.63 10.62 3.05
CA SER A 41 5.30 11.92 3.04
C SER A 41 6.33 11.95 1.93
N LEU A 42 6.73 13.13 1.48
CA LEU A 42 7.77 13.28 0.46
C LEU A 42 9.10 12.69 0.93
N GLU A 43 9.43 12.80 2.22
CA GLU A 43 10.63 12.19 2.78
C GLU A 43 10.58 10.66 2.76
N LYS A 44 9.44 10.05 3.12
CA LYS A 44 9.22 8.59 3.02
C LYS A 44 9.32 8.13 1.57
N LEU A 45 8.70 8.86 0.64
CA LEU A 45 8.71 8.57 -0.81
C LEU A 45 10.07 8.85 -1.46
N SER A 46 10.95 9.61 -0.80
CA SER A 46 12.35 9.77 -1.25
C SER A 46 13.17 8.48 -1.16
N LEU A 47 12.72 7.49 -0.37
CA LEU A 47 13.34 6.15 -0.30
C LEU A 47 13.08 5.31 -1.54
N TRP A 48 12.09 5.69 -2.37
CA TRP A 48 11.77 4.98 -3.60
C TRP A 48 12.64 5.44 -4.76
N SER A 49 12.94 4.50 -5.65
CA SER A 49 13.51 4.80 -6.96
C SER A 49 12.49 5.58 -7.80
N ASP A 50 12.97 6.48 -8.68
CA ASP A 50 12.09 7.25 -9.58
C ASP A 50 11.29 6.33 -10.53
N GLU A 51 11.86 5.17 -10.87
CA GLU A 51 11.24 4.13 -11.68
C GLU A 51 10.56 3.04 -10.83
N GLY A 52 10.36 3.32 -9.54
CA GLY A 52 9.77 2.38 -8.60
C GLY A 52 8.37 1.90 -9.00
N VAL A 53 8.00 0.71 -8.54
CA VAL A 53 6.71 0.09 -8.85
C VAL A 53 5.97 -0.31 -7.56
N PHE A 54 4.73 0.13 -7.42
CA PHE A 54 3.80 -0.44 -6.46
C PHE A 54 2.80 -1.32 -7.19
N GLU A 55 2.59 -2.53 -6.71
CA GLU A 55 1.69 -3.51 -7.32
C GLU A 55 0.84 -4.21 -6.26
N ASP A 56 -0.46 -4.25 -6.51
CA ASP A 56 -1.45 -5.00 -5.74
C ASP A 56 -2.38 -5.75 -6.73
N PRO A 57 -3.38 -6.53 -6.25
CA PRO A 57 -4.28 -7.27 -7.13
C PRO A 57 -5.07 -6.46 -8.17
N ILE A 58 -5.20 -5.15 -7.99
CA ILE A 58 -6.12 -4.31 -8.75
C ILE A 58 -5.42 -3.08 -9.37
N THR A 59 -4.16 -2.85 -9.02
CA THR A 59 -3.38 -1.67 -9.42
C THR A 59 -1.92 -2.03 -9.65
N VAL A 60 -1.38 -1.49 -10.74
CA VAL A 60 0.07 -1.44 -10.98
C VAL A 60 0.46 0.00 -11.24
N ALA A 61 1.09 0.64 -10.25
CA ALA A 61 1.56 2.01 -10.31
C ALA A 61 3.07 2.03 -10.61
N ARG A 62 3.43 2.49 -11.81
CA ARG A 62 4.82 2.51 -12.30
C ARG A 62 5.36 3.94 -12.39
N GLY A 63 6.54 4.13 -11.83
CA GLY A 63 7.23 5.42 -11.78
C GLY A 63 6.66 6.36 -10.72
N ARG A 64 7.49 7.32 -10.31
CA ARG A 64 7.25 8.26 -9.19
C ARG A 64 5.86 8.86 -9.18
N LYS A 65 5.46 9.45 -10.30
CA LYS A 65 4.17 10.12 -10.42
C LYS A 65 2.98 9.20 -10.09
N GLN A 66 3.06 7.91 -10.43
CA GLN A 66 1.96 6.98 -10.18
C GLN A 66 1.96 6.47 -8.75
N PHE A 67 3.10 6.00 -8.22
CA PHE A 67 3.12 5.42 -6.89
C PHE A 67 2.93 6.49 -5.80
N GLU A 68 3.46 7.71 -5.96
CA GLU A 68 3.24 8.77 -4.98
C GLU A 68 1.76 9.12 -4.89
N ALA A 69 1.12 9.32 -6.05
CA ALA A 69 -0.29 9.60 -6.13
C ALA A 69 -1.11 8.45 -5.50
N GLN A 70 -0.71 7.19 -5.70
CA GLN A 70 -1.34 6.03 -5.08
C GLN A 70 -1.36 6.12 -3.55
N TRP A 71 -0.21 6.41 -2.92
CA TRP A 71 -0.09 6.48 -1.47
C TRP A 71 -0.86 7.67 -0.88
N TYR A 72 -0.82 8.85 -1.51
CA TYR A 72 -1.66 9.99 -1.11
C TYR A 72 -3.15 9.75 -1.37
N GLY A 73 -3.48 8.97 -2.39
CA GLY A 73 -4.84 8.53 -2.66
C GLY A 73 -5.36 7.62 -1.56
N LEU A 74 -4.54 6.66 -1.09
CA LEU A 74 -4.87 5.80 0.05
C LEU A 74 -5.23 6.65 1.28
N GLN A 75 -4.38 7.62 1.66
CA GLN A 75 -4.66 8.55 2.76
C GLN A 75 -5.99 9.30 2.57
N SER A 76 -6.33 9.68 1.34
CA SER A 76 -7.52 10.47 1.03
C SER A 76 -8.82 9.64 1.03
N ALA A 77 -8.74 8.36 0.65
CA ALA A 77 -9.89 7.49 0.43
C ALA A 77 -10.47 6.89 1.71
N PHE A 78 -9.65 6.75 2.75
CA PHE A 78 -10.03 6.10 4.01
C PHE A 78 -10.11 7.12 5.15
N SER A 79 -11.12 6.98 5.99
CA SER A 79 -11.25 7.78 7.22
C SER A 79 -10.45 7.17 8.38
N GLU A 80 -10.19 5.86 8.32
CA GLU A 80 -9.42 5.14 9.32
C GLU A 80 -8.68 3.98 8.64
N ILE A 81 -7.43 3.78 9.06
CA ILE A 81 -6.57 2.68 8.64
C ILE A 81 -5.89 2.13 9.89
N GLU A 82 -6.32 0.96 10.33
CA GLU A 82 -5.85 0.31 11.54
C GLU A 82 -5.03 -0.93 11.18
N ARG A 83 -3.76 -0.96 11.59
CA ARG A 83 -2.92 -2.14 11.45
C ARG A 83 -3.19 -3.12 12.58
N LEU A 84 -3.76 -4.27 12.25
CA LEU A 84 -4.10 -5.33 13.19
C LEU A 84 -2.90 -6.27 13.45
N HIS A 85 -2.04 -6.47 12.45
CA HIS A 85 -0.87 -7.34 12.55
C HIS A 85 0.22 -6.90 11.58
N HIS A 86 1.48 -7.05 11.99
CA HIS A 86 2.62 -7.13 11.08
C HIS A 86 3.69 -8.07 11.63
N GLN A 87 4.37 -8.79 10.74
CA GLN A 87 5.56 -9.56 11.08
C GLN A 87 6.46 -9.71 9.85
N VAL A 88 7.72 -9.32 9.97
CA VAL A 88 8.72 -9.53 8.91
C VAL A 88 9.19 -10.98 8.97
N THR A 89 8.99 -11.71 7.88
CA THR A 89 9.24 -13.15 7.75
C THR A 89 10.53 -13.46 7.01
N SER A 90 11.09 -12.50 6.26
CA SER A 90 12.39 -12.63 5.59
C SER A 90 13.07 -11.27 5.46
N ALA A 91 14.37 -11.21 5.76
CA ALA A 91 15.22 -10.04 5.61
C ALA A 91 16.06 -10.08 4.31
N GLY A 92 15.69 -10.91 3.33
CA GLY A 92 16.37 -11.00 2.05
C GLY A 92 16.05 -9.84 1.10
N ASN A 93 16.23 -10.08 -0.20
CA ASN A 93 15.71 -9.22 -1.26
C ASN A 93 14.84 -10.10 -2.18
N PRO A 94 13.50 -10.08 -2.02
CA PRO A 94 12.75 -9.10 -1.26
C PRO A 94 12.78 -9.31 0.26
N ILE A 95 12.62 -8.19 0.99
CA ILE A 95 12.20 -8.24 2.40
C ILE A 95 10.72 -8.62 2.38
N SER A 96 10.34 -9.67 3.08
CA SER A 96 8.96 -10.18 3.07
C SER A 96 8.31 -9.99 4.45
N MET A 97 7.06 -9.55 4.47
CA MET A 97 6.29 -9.42 5.71
C MET A 97 4.82 -9.80 5.55
N GLU A 98 4.27 -10.36 6.60
CA GLU A 98 2.83 -10.49 6.79
C GLU A 98 2.28 -9.16 7.29
N LEU A 99 1.17 -8.70 6.72
CA LEU A 99 0.49 -7.47 7.11
C LEU A 99 -1.01 -7.73 7.14
N LYS A 100 -1.67 -7.31 8.23
CA LYS A 100 -3.14 -7.33 8.31
C LYS A 100 -3.62 -5.94 8.67
N THR A 101 -4.46 -5.36 7.80
CA THR A 101 -4.92 -3.98 7.94
C THR A 101 -6.43 -3.92 7.76
N ARG A 102 -7.08 -3.16 8.63
CA ARG A 102 -8.49 -2.82 8.59
C ARG A 102 -8.64 -1.39 8.07
N TYR A 103 -9.42 -1.23 7.01
CA TYR A 103 -9.66 0.02 6.33
C TYR A 103 -11.12 0.43 6.49
N VAL A 104 -11.37 1.73 6.74
CA VAL A 104 -12.71 2.30 6.80
C VAL A 104 -12.87 3.37 5.72
N VAL A 105 -13.77 3.15 4.77
CA VAL A 105 -13.96 4.03 3.61
C VAL A 105 -14.59 5.36 4.05
N LYS A 106 -13.93 6.47 3.70
CA LYS A 106 -14.37 7.82 4.08
C LYS A 106 -15.76 8.13 3.51
N GLY A 107 -16.64 8.67 4.35
CA GLY A 107 -17.98 9.12 3.99
C GLY A 107 -19.06 8.02 3.92
N ILE A 108 -18.67 6.75 3.80
CA ILE A 108 -19.62 5.61 3.81
C ILE A 108 -19.47 4.79 5.10
N GLY A 109 -18.33 4.87 5.79
CA GLY A 109 -18.10 4.15 7.05
C GLY A 109 -17.94 2.64 6.89
N LYS A 110 -17.80 2.16 5.65
CA LYS A 110 -17.68 0.73 5.35
C LYS A 110 -16.29 0.23 5.68
N GLU A 111 -16.26 -0.89 6.39
CA GLU A 111 -15.04 -1.50 6.88
C GLU A 111 -14.65 -2.71 6.04
N GLN A 112 -13.36 -2.95 5.89
CA GLN A 112 -12.81 -4.14 5.27
C GLN A 112 -11.46 -4.46 5.87
N THR A 113 -11.21 -5.75 6.11
CA THR A 113 -9.90 -6.23 6.54
C THR A 113 -9.22 -6.94 5.38
N ILE A 114 -7.94 -6.64 5.17
CA ILE A 114 -7.08 -7.29 4.18
C ILE A 114 -5.94 -7.97 4.93
N SER A 115 -5.68 -9.23 4.58
CA SER A 115 -4.43 -9.91 4.94
C SER A 115 -3.53 -9.93 3.72
N SER A 116 -2.26 -9.59 3.90
CA SER A 116 -1.32 -9.36 2.81
C SER A 116 0.02 -10.03 3.09
N ILE A 117 0.64 -10.57 2.03
CA ILE A 117 2.08 -10.80 1.98
C ILE A 117 2.71 -9.66 1.21
N VAL A 118 3.47 -8.81 1.90
CA VAL A 118 4.13 -7.66 1.31
C VAL A 118 5.59 -7.99 1.03
N ASN A 119 6.03 -7.83 -0.22
CA ASN A 119 7.42 -8.00 -0.63
C ASN A 119 8.02 -6.64 -1.01
N ILE A 120 9.14 -6.29 -0.41
CA ILE A 120 9.85 -5.04 -0.66
C ILE A 120 11.18 -5.36 -1.35
N PHE A 121 11.31 -4.94 -2.60
CA PHE A 121 12.51 -5.12 -3.40
C PHE A 121 13.34 -3.84 -3.37
N VAL A 122 14.62 -3.99 -3.08
CA VAL A 122 15.58 -2.89 -2.97
C VAL A 122 16.62 -3.01 -4.08
N ASP A 123 16.93 -1.92 -4.77
CA ASP A 123 17.94 -1.90 -5.84
C ASP A 123 19.38 -1.81 -5.28
N GLY A 124 20.36 -1.86 -6.19
CA GLY A 124 21.78 -1.76 -5.83
C GLY A 124 22.20 -0.40 -5.24
N GLN A 125 21.32 0.61 -5.27
CA GLN A 125 21.55 1.92 -4.65
C GLN A 125 20.88 2.05 -3.28
N GLY A 126 20.21 0.99 -2.80
CA GLY A 126 19.49 0.99 -1.53
C GLY A 126 18.13 1.67 -1.59
N LYS A 127 17.57 1.89 -2.78
CA LYS A 127 16.23 2.47 -2.98
C LYS A 127 15.19 1.38 -3.19
N ILE A 128 13.95 1.67 -2.79
CA ILE A 128 12.81 0.78 -3.04
C ILE A 128 12.54 0.78 -4.55
N GLN A 129 12.77 -0.36 -5.19
CA GLN A 129 12.49 -0.58 -6.61
C GLN A 129 11.07 -1.11 -6.82
N LYS A 130 10.59 -1.96 -5.90
CA LYS A 130 9.24 -2.51 -6.00
C LYS A 130 8.66 -2.80 -4.62
N VAL A 131 7.38 -2.53 -4.43
CA VAL A 131 6.57 -3.11 -3.35
C VAL A 131 5.44 -3.90 -3.99
N GLU A 132 5.37 -5.18 -3.68
CA GLU A 132 4.23 -6.04 -4.03
C GLU A 132 3.37 -6.24 -2.79
N ASP A 133 2.07 -6.00 -2.91
CA ASP A 133 1.06 -6.32 -1.90
C ASP A 133 0.20 -7.49 -2.39
N LYS A 134 0.44 -8.70 -1.87
CA LYS A 134 -0.30 -9.91 -2.27
C LYS A 134 -1.44 -10.17 -1.29
N TRP A 135 -2.66 -9.78 -1.65
CA TRP A 135 -3.83 -10.01 -0.80
C TRP A 135 -4.14 -11.50 -0.69
N ASP A 136 -4.34 -11.99 0.53
CA ASP A 136 -4.49 -13.41 0.87
C ASP A 136 -3.40 -14.30 0.24
N GLY A 137 -2.20 -13.74 0.05
CA GLY A 137 -1.06 -14.41 -0.57
C GLY A 137 -1.15 -14.59 -2.09
N LYS A 138 -2.14 -13.96 -2.75
CA LYS A 138 -2.39 -14.09 -4.19
C LYS A 138 -2.28 -12.73 -4.89
N LEU A 139 -1.68 -12.74 -6.08
CA LEU A 139 -1.94 -11.75 -7.12
C LEU A 139 -2.84 -12.45 -8.15
N PRO A 140 -3.86 -11.78 -8.72
CA PRO A 140 -4.59 -12.34 -9.83
C PRO A 140 -3.62 -12.48 -11.00
N GLU A 141 -3.52 -13.67 -11.59
CA GLU A 141 -3.04 -13.79 -12.97
C GLU A 141 -4.00 -12.94 -13.80
N SER A 142 -3.52 -11.79 -14.28
CA SER A 142 -4.23 -10.83 -15.14
C SER A 142 -5.57 -11.33 -15.68
N GLY A 143 -6.66 -10.99 -14.98
CA GLY A 143 -7.96 -11.59 -15.25
C GLY A 143 -9.06 -10.67 -14.79
N ILE A 144 -9.59 -9.88 -15.72
CA ILE A 144 -10.95 -9.38 -15.63
C ILE A 144 -11.83 -10.63 -15.53
N ALA A 145 -12.19 -11.05 -14.32
CA ALA A 145 -13.03 -12.22 -14.11
C ALA A 145 -14.42 -11.93 -14.71
N ASN A 146 -14.73 -12.60 -15.82
CA ASN A 146 -16.05 -12.63 -16.43
C ASN A 146 -17.11 -12.99 -15.39
N VAL A 147 -17.98 -12.04 -15.06
CA VAL A 147 -19.20 -12.30 -14.26
C VAL A 147 -20.25 -12.89 -15.21
N SER A 148 -20.61 -14.16 -14.99
CA SER A 148 -21.74 -14.79 -15.70
C SER A 148 -23.07 -14.42 -15.01
N LEU A 149 -24.00 -13.84 -15.77
CA LEU A 149 -25.26 -13.24 -15.32
C LEU A 149 -26.41 -14.24 -15.05
N THR A 150 -26.16 -15.56 -15.06
CA THR A 150 -27.24 -16.56 -15.16
C THR A 150 -27.43 -17.51 -13.96
N SER A 151 -26.70 -17.35 -12.85
CA SER A 151 -26.84 -18.24 -11.69
C SER A 151 -27.81 -17.71 -10.61
N PRO A 152 -28.76 -18.52 -10.09
CA PRO A 152 -29.74 -18.09 -9.07
C PRO A 152 -29.16 -17.88 -7.66
N TYR A 153 -27.88 -18.20 -7.42
CA TYR A 153 -27.14 -17.84 -6.19
C TYR A 153 -26.50 -16.44 -6.25
N THR A 154 -26.83 -15.64 -7.27
CA THR A 154 -26.26 -14.30 -7.49
C THR A 154 -26.66 -13.28 -6.44
N TRP A 155 -27.82 -13.37 -5.79
CA TRP A 155 -28.29 -12.31 -4.88
C TRP A 155 -27.45 -12.20 -3.58
N TYR A 156 -27.01 -13.32 -2.98
CA TYR A 156 -26.03 -13.31 -1.89
C TYR A 156 -24.66 -12.81 -2.35
N ARG A 157 -24.22 -13.19 -3.56
CA ARG A 157 -23.02 -12.66 -4.21
C ARG A 157 -23.19 -11.22 -4.71
N TYR A 158 -24.38 -10.64 -4.68
CA TYR A 158 -24.67 -9.25 -5.04
C TYR A 158 -24.54 -8.35 -3.81
N ALA A 159 -24.87 -8.81 -2.60
CA ALA A 159 -24.56 -8.09 -1.38
C ALA A 159 -23.03 -8.08 -1.12
N GLU A 160 -22.36 -9.23 -1.26
CA GLU A 160 -20.89 -9.29 -1.29
C GLU A 160 -20.30 -8.64 -2.54
N GLY A 161 -21.03 -8.66 -3.66
CA GLY A 161 -20.66 -8.02 -4.91
C GLY A 161 -20.71 -6.51 -4.79
N TRP A 162 -21.69 -5.91 -4.12
CA TRP A 162 -21.75 -4.50 -3.75
C TRP A 162 -20.74 -4.19 -2.64
N ALA A 163 -20.47 -5.14 -1.74
CA ALA A 163 -19.36 -5.07 -0.79
C ALA A 163 -18.04 -4.79 -1.52
N PHE A 164 -17.69 -5.72 -2.41
CA PHE A 164 -16.56 -5.71 -3.31
C PHE A 164 -16.63 -4.61 -4.38
N TRP A 165 -17.80 -4.15 -4.80
CA TRP A 165 -17.97 -3.12 -5.84
C TRP A 165 -17.76 -1.73 -5.26
N SER A 166 -18.33 -1.38 -4.10
CA SER A 166 -17.98 -0.11 -3.44
C SER A 166 -16.52 -0.10 -2.97
N TRP A 167 -16.02 -1.25 -2.52
CA TRP A 167 -14.63 -1.46 -2.13
C TRP A 167 -13.67 -1.29 -3.33
N SER A 168 -13.92 -2.01 -4.41
CA SER A 168 -13.18 -1.88 -5.66
C SER A 168 -13.41 -0.54 -6.34
N LEU A 169 -14.51 0.18 -6.12
CA LEU A 169 -14.69 1.54 -6.63
C LEU A 169 -13.82 2.54 -5.87
N ALA A 170 -13.72 2.41 -4.54
CA ALA A 170 -12.74 3.18 -3.77
C ALA A 170 -11.34 2.93 -4.31
N PHE A 171 -10.96 1.67 -4.52
CA PHE A 171 -9.66 1.34 -5.11
C PHE A 171 -9.53 1.57 -6.63
N ARG A 172 -10.61 1.60 -7.42
CA ARG A 172 -10.60 1.95 -8.86
C ARG A 172 -10.46 3.45 -9.04
N ARG A 173 -10.99 4.25 -8.12
CA ARG A 173 -10.59 5.65 -7.99
C ARG A 173 -9.11 5.75 -7.59
N LEU A 174 -8.63 4.76 -6.84
CA LEU A 174 -7.21 4.49 -6.57
C LEU A 174 -6.46 3.68 -7.64
N ASN A 175 -6.88 3.70 -8.92
CA ASN A 175 -6.11 3.05 -9.99
C ASN A 175 -5.03 4.00 -10.52
N ALA A 176 -3.84 3.47 -10.81
CA ALA A 176 -2.68 4.19 -11.32
C ALA A 176 -2.93 5.11 -12.54
N VAL A 177 -4.00 4.89 -13.31
CA VAL A 177 -4.39 5.75 -14.45
C VAL A 177 -5.17 7.00 -13.99
N THR A 178 -6.05 6.87 -13.01
CA THR A 178 -6.97 7.94 -12.58
C THR A 178 -6.43 8.74 -11.41
N VAL A 179 -5.73 8.09 -10.47
CA VAL A 179 -5.23 8.72 -9.25
C VAL A 179 -4.35 9.92 -9.53
N PRO A 180 -3.34 9.83 -10.42
CA PRO A 180 -2.44 10.98 -10.63
C PRO A 180 -3.14 12.19 -11.28
N LYS A 181 -4.37 12.03 -11.77
CA LYS A 181 -5.18 13.11 -12.35
C LYS A 181 -6.08 13.80 -11.31
N ILE A 182 -6.42 13.12 -10.22
CA ILE A 182 -7.42 13.57 -9.24
C ILE A 182 -6.74 13.90 -7.90
N ILE A 183 -5.71 13.14 -7.53
CA ILE A 183 -4.92 13.37 -6.33
C ILE A 183 -3.71 14.24 -6.69
N GLY A 184 -3.69 15.47 -6.19
CA GLY A 184 -2.48 16.28 -6.23
C GLY A 184 -1.45 15.73 -5.26
N VAL A 185 -0.24 15.43 -5.71
CA VAL A 185 0.89 15.15 -4.81
C VAL A 185 1.47 16.48 -4.32
N PRO A 186 1.79 16.63 -3.02
CA PRO A 186 2.44 17.82 -2.51
C PRO A 186 3.70 18.18 -3.30
N LYS A 187 3.88 19.46 -3.61
CA LYS A 187 5.05 19.92 -4.36
C LYS A 187 6.26 20.19 -3.47
N ASN A 188 6.02 20.41 -2.18
CA ASN A 188 7.03 20.76 -1.19
C ASN A 188 6.61 20.29 0.21
N LYS A 189 7.53 20.45 1.16
CA LYS A 189 7.35 20.02 2.55
C LYS A 189 6.26 20.81 3.27
N GLU A 190 6.05 22.07 2.91
CA GLU A 190 5.00 22.91 3.49
C GLU A 190 3.60 22.40 3.12
N GLU A 191 3.39 22.06 1.85
CA GLU A 191 2.13 21.46 1.38
C GLU A 191 1.93 20.06 1.97
N ASP A 192 2.99 19.28 2.12
CA ASP A 192 2.90 17.93 2.72
C ASP A 192 2.49 18.00 4.20
N LYS A 193 3.08 18.94 4.96
CA LYS A 193 2.70 19.23 6.35
C LYS A 193 1.25 19.67 6.50
N GLN A 194 0.72 20.44 5.54
CA GLN A 194 -0.69 20.85 5.54
C GLN A 194 -1.65 19.65 5.41
N ARG A 195 -1.16 18.50 4.93
CA ARG A 195 -1.92 17.24 4.85
C ARG A 195 -1.74 16.34 6.07
N GLY A 196 -1.00 16.81 7.08
CA GLY A 196 -0.77 16.09 8.33
C GLY A 196 0.41 15.13 8.30
N ASN A 197 1.37 15.34 7.39
CA ASN A 197 2.55 14.49 7.18
C ASN A 197 3.87 15.14 7.63
#